data_AF-A0A0A2F186-F1
#
_entry.id   AF-A0A0A2F186-F1
#
_cell.length_a   1.000
_cell.length_b   1.000
_cell.length_c   1.000
_cell.angle_alpha   90.00
_cell.angle_beta   90.00
_cell.angle_gamma   90.00
#
_symmetry.space_group_name_H-M   'P 1'
#
loop_
_entity.id
_entity.type
_entity.pdbx_description
1 polymer ?
#
loop_
_entity_poly.entity_id
_entity_poly.type
_entity_poly.pdbx_seq_one_letter_code
_entity_poly.pdbx_strand_id
1 'polypeptide(L)'
;MQLKNFHHKYPVLFHLILMTLASGLILMGILFGLDIYTRHDSSIVMPELRGKDLKEAERLLSSHDLRYELVDSVYDKSLAPGVVVEMVPQSGNTVKPGRIIFLSINARSARKGIVPDLKDMSGRQALAILKGLGFEQVTERYVSGDFVNLTDGVELADGRNVLAGTRLPITTPLVLRVINGYAPLPADSSLIDESVTYGLSPDSASEKAEEENSESWW
;
A
#
# COMPACT_ATOMS: atom_id res chain seq x y z
N MET A 1 -45.67 -69.20 7.60
CA MET A 1 -44.54 -70.16 7.55
C MET A 1 -44.19 -70.50 6.09
N GLN A 2 -43.87 -69.49 5.25
CA GLN A 2 -43.62 -69.65 3.79
C GLN A 2 -42.36 -68.91 3.30
N LEU A 3 -41.57 -68.28 4.19
CA LEU A 3 -40.38 -67.51 3.77
C LEU A 3 -39.12 -68.37 3.54
N LYS A 4 -39.03 -69.57 4.11
CA LYS A 4 -37.81 -70.39 4.03
C LYS A 4 -37.52 -70.94 2.62
N ASN A 5 -38.54 -71.08 1.77
CA ASN A 5 -38.39 -71.65 0.42
C ASN A 5 -38.16 -70.60 -0.69
N PHE A 6 -38.18 -69.31 -0.36
CA PHE A 6 -38.04 -68.23 -1.35
C PHE A 6 -36.60 -68.06 -1.85
N HIS A 7 -35.62 -68.25 -0.97
CA HIS A 7 -34.19 -68.10 -1.28
C HIS A 7 -33.69 -69.11 -2.33
N HIS A 8 -34.32 -70.28 -2.44
CA HIS A 8 -33.93 -71.31 -3.43
C HIS A 8 -34.66 -71.15 -4.78
N LYS A 9 -35.82 -70.47 -4.80
CA LYS A 9 -36.66 -70.32 -5.99
C LYS A 9 -36.27 -69.09 -6.84
N TYR A 10 -35.77 -68.02 -6.22
CA TYR A 10 -35.32 -66.79 -6.90
C TYR A 10 -34.00 -66.26 -6.33
N PRO A 11 -32.86 -66.92 -6.60
CA PRO A 11 -31.57 -66.54 -6.00
C PRO A 11 -31.11 -65.13 -6.39
N VAL A 12 -31.42 -64.68 -7.61
CA VAL A 12 -31.05 -63.34 -8.10
C VAL A 12 -31.82 -62.23 -7.38
N LEU A 13 -33.12 -62.41 -7.12
CA LEU A 13 -33.96 -61.42 -6.44
C LEU A 13 -33.53 -61.23 -4.98
N PHE A 14 -33.09 -62.30 -4.32
CA PHE A 14 -32.55 -62.24 -2.97
C PHE A 14 -31.26 -61.41 -2.88
N HIS A 15 -30.30 -61.63 -3.79
CA HIS A 15 -29.07 -60.81 -3.85
C HIS A 15 -29.36 -59.35 -4.19
N LEU A 16 -30.35 -59.07 -5.05
CA LEU A 16 -30.74 -57.71 -5.41
C LEU A 16 -31.28 -56.95 -4.19
N ILE A 17 -32.13 -57.58 -3.37
CA ILE A 17 -32.64 -57.02 -2.11
C ILE A 17 -31.50 -56.83 -1.08
N LEU A 18 -30.57 -57.79 -1.00
CA LEU A 18 -29.42 -57.67 -0.10
C LEU A 18 -28.49 -56.52 -0.52
N MET A 19 -28.29 -56.32 -1.82
CA MET A 19 -27.45 -55.25 -2.37
C MET A 19 -28.10 -53.87 -2.17
N THR A 20 -29.42 -53.75 -2.31
CA THR A 20 -30.13 -52.50 -2.01
C THR A 20 -30.11 -52.19 -0.51
N LEU A 21 -30.28 -53.20 0.34
CA LEU A 21 -30.19 -53.03 1.80
C LEU A 21 -28.77 -52.62 2.23
N ALA A 22 -27.75 -53.29 1.69
CA ALA A 22 -26.35 -52.96 1.97
C ALA A 22 -25.98 -51.55 1.47
N SER A 23 -26.43 -51.18 0.27
CA SER A 23 -26.28 -49.82 -0.26
C SER A 23 -26.94 -48.79 0.65
N GLY A 24 -28.18 -49.03 1.10
CA GLY A 24 -28.88 -48.15 2.03
C GLY A 24 -28.17 -48.01 3.37
N LEU A 25 -27.62 -49.09 3.91
CA LEU A 25 -26.83 -49.08 5.15
C LEU A 25 -25.55 -48.26 5.00
N ILE A 26 -24.84 -48.42 3.88
CA ILE A 26 -23.63 -47.65 3.56
C ILE A 26 -23.97 -46.17 3.43
N LEU A 27 -25.05 -45.83 2.72
CA LEU A 27 -25.53 -44.45 2.57
C LEU A 27 -25.88 -43.83 3.92
N MET A 28 -26.58 -44.56 4.78
CA MET A 28 -26.94 -44.09 6.12
C MET A 28 -25.70 -43.89 7.01
N GLY A 29 -24.71 -44.80 6.93
CA GLY A 29 -23.44 -44.66 7.61
C GLY A 29 -22.61 -43.46 7.14
N ILE A 30 -22.59 -43.18 5.83
CA ILE A 30 -21.91 -42.01 5.28
C ILE A 30 -22.60 -40.72 5.73
N LEU A 31 -23.93 -40.64 5.69
CA LEU A 31 -24.68 -39.46 6.14
C LEU A 31 -24.47 -39.20 7.63
N PHE A 32 -24.57 -40.23 8.47
CA PHE A 32 -24.34 -40.11 9.91
C PHE A 32 -22.89 -39.76 10.25
N GLY A 33 -21.93 -40.35 9.54
CA GLY A 33 -20.51 -39.99 9.65
C GLY A 33 -20.24 -38.54 9.25
N LEU A 34 -20.94 -38.06 8.22
CA LEU A 34 -20.83 -36.67 7.77
C LEU A 34 -21.45 -35.69 8.77
N ASP A 35 -22.57 -36.02 9.41
CA ASP A 35 -23.17 -35.21 10.48
C ASP A 35 -22.22 -35.07 11.68
N ILE A 36 -21.62 -36.18 12.12
CA ILE A 36 -20.63 -36.17 13.20
C ILE A 36 -19.35 -35.41 12.81
N TYR A 37 -18.92 -35.52 11.56
CA TYR A 37 -17.70 -34.88 11.08
C TYR A 37 -17.88 -33.39 10.83
N THR A 38 -19.05 -32.96 10.36
CA THR A 38 -19.30 -31.57 9.98
C THR A 38 -19.63 -30.64 11.16
N ARG A 39 -19.90 -31.19 12.37
CA ARG A 39 -20.12 -30.45 13.63
C ARG A 39 -20.97 -29.18 13.38
N HIS A 40 -22.24 -29.39 13.09
CA HIS A 40 -23.16 -28.35 12.61
C HIS A 40 -23.56 -27.27 13.65
N ASP A 41 -23.13 -27.39 14.91
CA ASP A 41 -23.86 -26.75 16.04
C ASP A 41 -23.13 -25.65 16.81
N SER A 42 -22.05 -25.10 16.28
CA SER A 42 -21.41 -23.94 16.92
C SER A 42 -21.06 -22.92 15.87
N SER A 43 -21.94 -21.95 15.73
CA SER A 43 -21.80 -20.83 14.83
C SER A 43 -21.84 -19.57 15.69
N ILE A 44 -20.79 -18.78 15.65
CA ILE A 44 -20.59 -17.60 16.50
C ILE A 44 -20.83 -16.37 15.62
N VAL A 45 -21.64 -15.44 16.10
CA VAL A 45 -21.85 -14.16 15.42
C VAL A 45 -20.64 -13.28 15.68
N MET A 46 -20.09 -12.70 14.62
CA MET A 46 -18.92 -11.84 14.71
C MET A 46 -19.25 -10.53 15.44
N PRO A 47 -18.55 -10.21 16.54
CA PRO A 47 -18.76 -8.95 17.26
C PRO A 47 -18.27 -7.74 16.44
N GLU A 48 -18.82 -6.57 16.74
CA GLU A 48 -18.33 -5.30 16.20
C GLU A 48 -16.98 -4.92 16.82
N LEU A 49 -15.94 -4.90 15.99
CA LEU A 49 -14.57 -4.55 16.41
C LEU A 49 -14.09 -3.22 15.82
N ARG A 50 -14.80 -2.68 14.82
CA ARG A 50 -14.37 -1.47 14.12
C ARG A 50 -14.33 -0.27 15.08
N GLY A 51 -13.23 0.49 15.03
CA GLY A 51 -13.00 1.63 15.90
C GLY A 51 -12.61 1.29 17.34
N LYS A 52 -12.59 0.01 17.72
CA LYS A 52 -12.07 -0.42 19.02
C LYS A 52 -10.55 -0.46 18.99
N ASP A 53 -9.95 -0.25 20.15
CA ASP A 53 -8.51 -0.45 20.34
C ASP A 53 -8.15 -1.92 20.19
N LEU A 54 -6.96 -2.22 19.66
CA LEU A 54 -6.50 -3.59 19.42
C LEU A 54 -6.62 -4.49 20.67
N LYS A 55 -6.34 -3.92 21.85
CA LYS A 55 -6.41 -4.66 23.13
C LYS A 55 -7.85 -4.97 23.55
N GLU A 56 -8.80 -4.10 23.22
CA GLU A 56 -10.21 -4.36 23.46
C GLU A 56 -10.74 -5.40 22.47
N ALA A 57 -10.33 -5.31 21.20
CA ALA A 57 -10.69 -6.27 20.17
C ALA A 57 -10.18 -7.68 20.49
N GLU A 58 -8.93 -7.81 20.97
CA GLU A 58 -8.35 -9.07 21.43
C GLU A 58 -9.20 -9.73 22.54
N ARG A 59 -9.66 -8.95 23.51
CA ARG A 59 -10.50 -9.44 24.60
C ARG A 59 -11.86 -9.94 24.10
N LEU A 60 -12.48 -9.20 23.19
CA LEU A 60 -13.77 -9.57 22.60
C LEU A 60 -13.67 -10.82 21.72
N LEU A 61 -12.60 -10.95 20.95
CA LEU A 61 -12.37 -12.14 20.13
C LEU A 61 -12.07 -13.36 21.00
N SER A 62 -11.22 -13.21 22.02
CA SER A 62 -10.88 -14.30 22.94
C SER A 62 -12.09 -14.78 23.75
N SER A 63 -13.01 -13.88 24.14
CA SER A 63 -14.24 -14.27 24.85
C SER A 63 -15.22 -15.07 23.98
N HIS A 64 -15.09 -14.99 22.67
CA HIS A 64 -15.88 -15.70 21.68
C HIS A 64 -15.13 -16.90 21.08
N ASP A 65 -14.00 -17.32 21.68
CA ASP A 65 -13.15 -18.41 21.17
C ASP A 65 -12.70 -18.19 19.71
N LEU A 66 -12.46 -16.92 19.36
CA LEU A 66 -11.95 -16.48 18.05
C LEU A 66 -10.50 -16.05 18.19
N ARG A 67 -9.73 -16.23 17.12
CA ARG A 67 -8.33 -15.80 17.05
C ARG A 67 -8.20 -14.66 16.04
N TYR A 68 -7.15 -13.86 16.15
CA TYR A 68 -6.88 -12.80 15.18
C TYR A 68 -5.47 -12.83 14.64
N GLU A 69 -5.30 -12.24 13.47
CA GLU A 69 -4.01 -11.99 12.83
C GLU A 69 -4.02 -10.60 12.19
N LEU A 70 -2.94 -9.85 12.40
CA LEU A 70 -2.76 -8.54 11.79
C LEU A 70 -2.20 -8.73 10.38
N VAL A 71 -2.98 -8.37 9.37
CA VAL A 71 -2.56 -8.52 7.96
C VAL A 71 -1.95 -7.24 7.43
N ASP A 72 -2.52 -6.09 7.81
CA ASP A 72 -2.07 -4.80 7.29
C ASP A 72 -2.23 -3.69 8.33
N SER A 73 -1.53 -2.58 8.06
CA SER A 73 -1.68 -1.33 8.78
C SER A 73 -1.90 -0.18 7.79
N VAL A 74 -3.06 0.43 7.85
CA VAL A 74 -3.40 1.61 7.03
C VAL A 74 -3.18 2.86 7.88
N TYR A 75 -2.66 3.94 7.33
CA TYR A 75 -2.52 5.20 8.05
C TYR A 75 -3.64 6.16 7.67
N ASP A 76 -4.52 6.44 8.62
CA ASP A 76 -5.53 7.50 8.52
C ASP A 76 -5.36 8.47 9.70
N LYS A 77 -5.24 9.76 9.37
CA LYS A 77 -5.08 10.85 10.35
C LYS A 77 -6.36 11.12 11.15
N SER A 78 -7.53 10.73 10.62
CA SER A 78 -8.82 10.93 11.28
C SER A 78 -9.09 9.91 12.38
N LEU A 79 -8.42 8.76 12.34
CA LEU A 79 -8.60 7.67 13.30
C LEU A 79 -7.50 7.68 14.37
N ALA A 80 -7.84 7.21 15.56
CA ALA A 80 -6.85 7.02 16.61
C ALA A 80 -5.84 5.92 16.23
N PRO A 81 -4.56 6.02 16.62
CA PRO A 81 -3.57 5.00 16.30
C PRO A 81 -3.85 3.70 17.05
N GLY A 82 -3.71 2.56 16.36
CA GLY A 82 -3.93 1.23 16.95
C GLY A 82 -5.38 0.74 16.98
N VAL A 83 -6.34 1.53 16.48
CA VAL A 83 -7.73 1.09 16.34
C VAL A 83 -7.89 0.17 15.14
N VAL A 84 -8.85 -0.75 15.22
CA VAL A 84 -9.23 -1.62 14.10
C VAL A 84 -9.98 -0.80 13.04
N VAL A 85 -9.45 -0.75 11.83
CA VAL A 85 -10.04 -0.01 10.70
C VAL A 85 -10.94 -0.92 9.89
N GLU A 86 -10.45 -2.11 9.60
CA GLU A 86 -11.12 -3.12 8.78
C GLU A 86 -10.86 -4.53 9.32
N MET A 87 -11.75 -5.44 8.95
CA MET A 87 -11.64 -6.83 9.32
C MET A 87 -12.30 -7.75 8.30
N VAL A 88 -11.81 -8.99 8.25
CA VAL A 88 -12.35 -10.05 7.40
C VAL A 88 -12.42 -11.34 8.23
N PRO A 89 -13.60 -11.97 8.39
CA PRO A 89 -14.95 -11.57 7.97
C PRO A 89 -15.46 -10.24 8.56
N GLN A 90 -16.62 -9.76 8.12
CA GLN A 90 -17.24 -8.51 8.59
C GLN A 90 -18.15 -8.73 9.80
N SER A 91 -18.44 -7.65 10.54
CA SER A 91 -19.30 -7.68 11.73
C SER A 91 -20.66 -8.28 11.40
N GLY A 92 -21.22 -9.06 12.33
CA GLY A 92 -22.51 -9.73 12.13
C GLY A 92 -22.45 -10.99 11.26
N ASN A 93 -21.33 -11.28 10.60
CA ASN A 93 -21.17 -12.55 9.89
C ASN A 93 -21.08 -13.72 10.89
N THR A 94 -21.61 -14.87 10.49
CA THR A 94 -21.51 -16.09 11.27
C THR A 94 -20.22 -16.83 10.94
N VAL A 95 -19.41 -17.11 11.96
CA VAL A 95 -18.13 -17.82 11.84
C VAL A 95 -18.11 -19.07 12.71
N LYS A 96 -17.27 -20.04 12.35
CA LYS A 96 -17.01 -21.20 13.21
C LYS A 96 -16.06 -20.80 14.37
N PRO A 97 -16.17 -21.42 15.55
CA PRO A 97 -15.20 -21.28 16.63
C PRO A 97 -13.77 -21.56 16.16
N GLY A 98 -12.79 -20.88 16.75
CA GLY A 98 -11.37 -21.02 16.41
C GLY A 98 -10.95 -20.43 15.06
N ARG A 99 -11.89 -19.79 14.33
CA ARG A 99 -11.58 -19.08 13.08
C ARG A 99 -10.60 -17.93 13.35
N ILE A 100 -9.63 -17.78 12.45
CA ILE A 100 -8.71 -16.64 12.44
C ILE A 100 -9.41 -15.48 11.72
N ILE A 101 -9.49 -14.36 12.41
CA ILE A 101 -10.03 -13.10 11.91
C ILE A 101 -8.86 -12.24 11.48
N PHE A 102 -8.87 -11.79 10.23
CA PHE A 102 -7.86 -10.89 9.72
C PHE A 102 -8.25 -9.47 10.06
N LEU A 103 -7.36 -8.75 10.75
CA LEU A 103 -7.58 -7.37 11.17
C LEU A 103 -6.57 -6.46 10.46
N SER A 104 -7.06 -5.30 10.04
CA SER A 104 -6.26 -4.18 9.59
C SER A 104 -6.39 -3.04 10.59
N ILE A 105 -5.27 -2.54 11.08
CA ILE A 105 -5.23 -1.52 12.14
C ILE A 105 -4.76 -0.17 11.62
N ASN A 106 -5.09 0.89 12.35
CA ASN A 106 -4.56 2.20 12.05
C ASN A 106 -3.11 2.30 12.51
N ALA A 107 -2.20 2.59 11.58
CA ALA A 107 -0.78 2.72 11.86
C ALA A 107 -0.52 3.87 12.84
N ARG A 108 0.48 3.72 13.71
CA ARG A 108 0.84 4.77 14.70
C ARG A 108 1.48 6.00 14.07
N SER A 109 2.10 5.84 12.91
CA SER A 109 2.75 6.92 12.18
C SER A 109 2.62 6.69 10.68
N ALA A 110 2.60 7.77 9.91
CA ALA A 110 2.68 7.70 8.46
C ALA A 110 3.93 6.93 8.01
N ARG A 111 3.87 6.40 6.78
CA ARG A 111 5.01 5.77 6.11
C ARG A 111 6.21 6.71 6.15
N LYS A 112 7.38 6.19 6.52
CA LYS A 112 8.63 6.95 6.55
C LYS A 112 9.41 6.71 5.26
N GLY A 113 9.77 7.80 4.57
CA GLY A 113 10.72 7.81 3.46
C GLY A 113 12.12 8.13 3.95
N ILE A 114 13.13 7.63 3.25
CA ILE A 114 14.53 8.03 3.46
C ILE A 114 14.80 9.18 2.51
N VAL A 115 15.31 10.30 3.04
CA VAL A 115 15.75 11.43 2.20
C VAL A 115 17.14 11.10 1.67
N PRO A 116 17.34 10.98 0.34
CA PRO A 116 18.65 10.73 -0.24
C PRO A 116 19.52 11.98 -0.16
N ASP A 117 20.79 11.84 -0.53
CA ASP A 117 21.62 13.02 -0.76
C ASP A 117 21.18 13.71 -2.05
N LEU A 118 20.77 14.97 -1.91
CA LEU A 118 20.29 15.82 -3.00
C LEU A 118 21.25 16.98 -3.26
N LYS A 119 22.36 17.06 -2.53
CA LYS A 119 23.35 18.10 -2.71
C LYS A 119 23.94 18.01 -4.13
N ASP A 120 24.20 19.17 -4.72
CA ASP A 120 24.81 19.32 -6.06
C ASP A 120 23.93 18.81 -7.22
N MET A 121 22.71 18.34 -6.96
CA MET A 121 21.73 18.01 -8.00
C MET A 121 21.01 19.26 -8.50
N SER A 122 20.43 19.20 -9.70
CA SER A 122 19.57 20.29 -10.15
C SER A 122 18.28 20.36 -9.32
N GLY A 123 17.78 21.56 -9.04
CA GLY A 123 16.55 21.73 -8.22
C GLY A 123 15.36 20.92 -8.75
N ARG A 124 15.20 20.87 -10.08
CA ARG A 124 14.17 20.05 -10.74
C ARG A 124 14.35 18.56 -10.50
N GLN A 125 15.59 18.06 -10.57
CA GLN A 125 15.90 16.66 -10.33
C GLN A 125 15.66 16.28 -8.86
N ALA A 126 16.13 17.11 -7.93
CA ALA A 126 15.93 16.90 -6.50
C ALA A 126 14.43 16.87 -6.15
N LEU A 127 13.64 17.80 -6.70
CA LEU A 127 12.19 17.81 -6.54
C LEU A 127 11.54 16.54 -7.11
N ALA A 128 11.95 16.10 -8.31
CA ALA A 128 11.42 14.88 -8.92
C ALA A 128 11.72 13.64 -8.06
N ILE A 129 12.92 13.54 -7.49
CA ILE A 129 13.32 12.45 -6.58
C ILE A 129 12.45 12.47 -5.31
N LEU A 130 12.29 13.63 -4.66
CA LEU A 130 11.48 13.74 -3.45
C LEU A 130 10.01 13.36 -3.70
N LYS A 131 9.42 13.83 -4.81
CA LYS A 131 8.06 13.43 -5.19
C LYS A 131 7.96 11.94 -5.51
N GLY A 132 8.94 11.38 -6.21
CA GLY A 132 9.01 9.94 -6.50
C GLY A 132 9.12 9.07 -5.24
N LEU A 133 9.70 9.60 -4.16
CA LEU A 133 9.77 8.94 -2.85
C LEU A 133 8.49 9.07 -2.03
N GLY A 134 7.49 9.81 -2.53
CA GLY A 134 6.19 10.02 -1.88
C GLY A 134 6.10 11.28 -1.01
N PHE A 135 7.11 12.15 -1.01
CA PHE A 135 7.00 13.46 -0.36
C PHE A 135 6.18 14.40 -1.25
N GLU A 136 4.90 14.56 -0.93
CA GLU A 136 3.98 15.38 -1.74
C GLU A 136 4.12 16.88 -1.46
N GLN A 137 4.49 17.25 -0.23
CA GLN A 137 4.56 18.63 0.23
C GLN A 137 6.00 19.17 0.18
N VAL A 138 6.51 19.43 -1.03
CA VAL A 138 7.84 20.00 -1.25
C VAL A 138 7.71 21.41 -1.81
N THR A 139 8.28 22.40 -1.11
CA THR A 139 8.33 23.81 -1.55
C THR A 139 9.77 24.20 -1.88
N GLU A 140 9.98 24.95 -2.97
CA GLU A 140 11.31 25.49 -3.31
C GLU A 140 11.55 26.81 -2.60
N ARG A 141 12.74 26.99 -2.02
CA ARG A 141 13.23 28.26 -1.50
C ARG A 141 14.54 28.60 -2.21
N TYR A 142 14.60 29.80 -2.77
CA TYR A 142 15.79 30.27 -3.45
C TYR A 142 16.79 30.91 -2.47
N VAL A 143 18.06 30.54 -2.59
CA VAL A 143 19.16 31.06 -1.77
C VAL A 143 20.25 31.62 -2.69
N SER A 144 20.95 32.67 -2.28
CA SER A 144 22.09 33.19 -3.04
C SER A 144 23.30 32.29 -2.88
N GLY A 145 24.04 32.05 -3.97
CA GLY A 145 25.23 31.22 -3.97
C GLY A 145 25.92 31.18 -5.33
N ASP A 146 27.07 30.50 -5.37
CA ASP A 146 27.98 30.53 -6.52
C ASP A 146 27.47 29.73 -7.72
N PHE A 147 26.69 28.67 -7.47
CA PHE A 147 26.26 27.72 -8.49
C PHE A 147 24.75 27.78 -8.71
N VAL A 148 24.31 28.47 -9.77
CA VAL A 148 22.89 28.62 -10.11
C VAL A 148 22.23 27.27 -10.39
N ASN A 149 20.99 27.11 -9.92
CA ASN A 149 20.13 25.94 -10.13
C ASN A 149 20.62 24.63 -9.48
N LEU A 150 21.62 24.71 -8.60
CA LEU A 150 22.03 23.59 -7.76
C LEU A 150 21.24 23.58 -6.44
N THR A 151 20.97 22.39 -5.94
CA THR A 151 20.40 22.18 -4.62
C THR A 151 21.51 22.27 -3.57
N ASP A 152 21.36 23.22 -2.65
CA ASP A 152 22.24 23.38 -1.49
C ASP A 152 21.84 22.39 -0.38
N GLY A 153 20.56 22.10 -0.23
CA GLY A 153 20.07 21.09 0.70
C GLY A 153 18.56 21.05 0.88
N VAL A 154 18.13 20.25 1.85
CA VAL A 154 16.73 20.11 2.25
C VAL A 154 16.57 20.54 3.71
N GLU A 155 15.51 21.29 3.97
CA GLU A 155 15.09 21.69 5.30
C GLU A 155 13.68 21.19 5.60
N LEU A 156 13.35 21.07 6.87
CA LEU A 156 11.96 21.00 7.32
C LEU A 156 11.31 22.37 7.22
N ALA A 157 9.97 22.41 7.20
CA ALA A 157 9.23 23.66 7.31
C ALA A 157 9.60 24.50 8.56
N ASP A 158 10.07 23.85 9.63
CA ASP A 158 10.56 24.49 10.86
C ASP A 158 11.95 25.17 10.72
N GLY A 159 12.59 25.10 9.55
CA GLY A 159 13.94 25.65 9.29
C GLY A 159 15.10 24.76 9.76
N ARG A 160 14.83 23.52 10.20
CA ARG A 160 15.88 22.55 10.56
C ARG A 160 16.43 21.87 9.32
N ASN A 161 17.76 21.84 9.19
CA ASN A 161 18.45 21.09 8.14
C ASN A 161 18.20 19.59 8.26
N VAL A 162 17.88 18.94 7.14
CA VAL A 162 17.69 17.49 7.05
C VAL A 162 18.94 16.88 6.44
N LEU A 163 19.59 15.99 7.18
CA LEU A 163 20.75 15.25 6.69
C LEU A 163 20.31 14.15 5.71
N ALA A 164 21.14 13.88 4.71
CA ALA A 164 20.97 12.71 3.85
C ALA A 164 20.92 11.42 4.70
N GLY A 165 20.05 10.50 4.32
CA GLY A 165 19.78 9.24 5.04
C GLY A 165 18.74 9.37 6.16
N THR A 166 18.26 10.58 6.49
CA THR A 166 17.26 10.78 7.55
C THR A 166 15.91 10.17 7.16
N ARG A 167 15.28 9.46 8.09
CA ARG A 167 13.93 8.89 7.92
C ARG A 167 12.87 9.88 8.37
N LEU A 168 12.11 10.41 7.42
CA LEU A 168 11.03 11.35 7.67
C LEU A 168 9.68 10.77 7.22
N PRO A 169 8.58 11.02 7.96
CA PRO A 169 7.25 10.70 7.46
C PRO A 169 6.98 11.39 6.11
N ILE A 170 6.40 10.68 5.15
CA ILE A 170 6.14 11.24 3.81
C ILE A 170 5.20 12.46 3.82
N THR A 171 4.43 12.62 4.89
CA THR A 171 3.51 13.74 5.11
C THR A 171 4.20 14.99 5.67
N THR A 172 5.52 14.97 5.93
CA THR A 172 6.21 16.15 6.44
C THR A 172 6.46 17.16 5.33
N PRO A 173 6.12 18.45 5.54
CA PRO A 173 6.46 19.49 4.58
C PRO A 173 7.97 19.73 4.54
N LEU A 174 8.55 19.63 3.34
CA LEU A 174 9.96 19.84 3.07
C LEU A 174 10.17 21.12 2.28
N VAL A 175 11.27 21.81 2.57
CA VAL A 175 11.73 22.97 1.83
C VAL A 175 13.04 22.62 1.13
N LEU A 176 13.01 22.63 -0.20
CA LEU A 176 14.18 22.42 -1.04
C LEU A 176 14.89 23.76 -1.24
N ARG A 177 16.14 23.88 -0.77
CA ARG A 177 16.95 25.07 -1.02
C ARG A 177 17.63 24.95 -2.38
N VAL A 178 17.25 25.82 -3.30
CA VAL A 178 17.84 25.90 -4.64
C VAL A 178 18.61 27.20 -4.75
N ILE A 179 19.84 27.13 -5.21
CA ILE A 179 20.67 28.31 -5.41
C ILE A 179 20.14 29.07 -6.63
N ASN A 180 19.83 30.35 -6.50
CA ASN A 180 19.42 31.20 -7.61
C ASN A 180 20.26 32.47 -7.63
N GLY A 181 21.39 32.39 -8.32
CA GLY A 181 22.22 33.54 -8.69
C GLY A 181 22.63 34.47 -7.54
N TYR A 182 23.34 35.52 -7.91
CA TYR A 182 23.65 36.58 -6.96
C TYR A 182 22.40 37.44 -6.71
N ALA A 183 22.23 37.88 -5.46
CA ALA A 183 21.27 38.93 -5.13
C ALA A 183 21.52 40.15 -6.05
N PRO A 184 20.48 40.89 -6.47
CA PRO A 184 20.69 42.10 -7.27
C PRO A 184 21.67 42.99 -6.53
N LEU A 185 22.81 43.26 -7.17
CA LEU A 185 23.82 44.15 -6.62
C LEU A 185 23.14 45.49 -6.31
N PRO A 186 23.38 46.11 -5.14
CA PRO A 186 22.89 47.46 -4.88
C PRO A 186 23.36 48.36 -6.04
N ALA A 187 22.44 49.19 -6.54
CA ALA A 187 22.58 49.99 -7.77
C ALA A 187 23.80 50.95 -7.80
N ASP A 188 24.56 51.05 -6.72
CA ASP A 188 25.74 51.88 -6.57
C ASP A 188 27.09 51.19 -6.91
N SER A 189 27.07 49.95 -7.38
CA SER A 189 28.30 49.25 -7.80
C SER A 189 28.73 49.65 -9.22
N SER A 190 29.09 50.92 -9.39
CA SER A 190 29.56 51.54 -10.63
C SER A 190 31.08 51.42 -10.87
N LEU A 191 31.72 50.40 -10.29
CA LEU A 191 33.17 50.17 -10.47
C LEU A 191 33.45 48.68 -10.68
N ILE A 192 33.26 48.21 -11.92
CA ILE A 192 33.94 47.00 -12.40
C ILE A 192 34.54 47.34 -13.76
N ASP A 193 35.86 47.32 -13.79
CA ASP A 193 36.72 47.52 -14.95
C ASP A 193 36.39 46.53 -16.07
N GLU A 194 36.33 47.06 -17.29
CA GLU A 194 35.89 46.40 -18.53
C GLU A 194 37.01 45.49 -19.07
N SER A 195 37.42 44.50 -18.28
CA SER A 195 38.52 43.60 -18.65
C SER A 195 38.33 42.15 -18.16
N VAL A 196 37.13 41.58 -18.29
CA VAL A 196 36.96 40.12 -18.26
C VAL A 196 36.24 39.66 -19.52
N THR A 197 37.05 39.15 -20.43
CA THR A 197 36.70 38.54 -21.70
C THR A 197 35.74 37.37 -21.49
N TYR A 198 34.48 37.50 -21.91
CA TYR A 198 33.61 36.35 -22.12
C TYR A 198 34.08 35.61 -23.37
N GLY A 199 34.68 34.44 -23.18
CA GLY A 199 34.92 33.46 -24.24
C GLY A 199 33.58 32.99 -24.79
N LEU A 200 33.16 33.58 -25.90
CA LEU A 200 32.09 33.09 -26.75
C LEU A 200 32.55 31.79 -27.42
N SER A 201 31.97 30.65 -27.02
CA SER A 201 31.92 29.47 -27.89
C SER A 201 30.92 29.76 -29.02
N PRO A 202 31.32 29.63 -30.30
CA PRO A 202 30.42 29.81 -31.43
C PRO A 202 29.71 28.49 -31.72
N ASP A 203 28.41 28.42 -31.48
CA ASP A 203 27.59 27.40 -32.15
C ASP A 203 26.12 27.85 -32.22
N SER A 204 25.88 28.84 -33.08
CA SER A 204 24.54 29.12 -33.61
C SER A 204 24.67 29.75 -35.00
N ALA A 205 25.26 28.98 -35.92
CA ALA A 205 25.16 29.25 -37.35
C ALA A 205 25.19 27.93 -38.11
N SER A 206 24.01 27.30 -38.25
CA SER A 206 23.72 26.53 -39.46
C SER A 206 22.62 27.26 -40.21
N GLU A 207 23.05 27.75 -41.36
CA GLU A 207 22.41 28.65 -42.29
C GLU A 207 21.25 27.99 -43.06
N LYS A 208 20.34 28.84 -43.53
CA LYS A 208 19.30 28.57 -44.57
C LYS A 208 19.98 28.02 -45.85
N ALA A 209 19.34 27.41 -46.85
CA ALA A 209 18.01 27.55 -47.43
C ALA A 209 17.75 26.40 -48.45
N GLU A 210 16.59 26.48 -49.12
CA GLU A 210 16.16 25.77 -50.34
C GLU A 210 15.74 24.30 -50.14
N GLU A 211 14.57 23.82 -50.59
CA GLU A 211 13.93 24.11 -51.87
C GLU A 211 12.41 23.89 -51.78
N GLU A 212 11.68 24.80 -52.42
CA GLU A 212 10.27 24.69 -52.80
C GLU A 212 10.13 23.54 -53.82
N ASN A 213 9.40 22.47 -53.48
CA ASN A 213 8.74 21.68 -54.51
C ASN A 213 7.36 21.23 -54.03
N SER A 214 6.39 21.84 -54.70
CA SER A 214 5.02 21.42 -54.89
C SER A 214 4.87 19.93 -55.26
N GLU A 215 3.63 19.47 -55.11
CA GLU A 215 3.08 18.19 -55.58
C GLU A 215 3.31 17.00 -54.64
N SER A 216 2.35 16.15 -54.32
CA SER A 216 0.97 15.96 -54.77
C SER A 216 0.35 14.92 -53.82
N TRP A 217 -0.95 15.08 -53.57
CA TRP A 217 -2.03 14.09 -53.36
C TRP A 217 -1.73 12.69 -52.78
N TRP A 218 -2.77 12.18 -52.09
CA TRP A 218 -2.96 10.86 -51.45
C TRP A 218 -2.48 10.76 -49.99
#